data_AF-A0A183CTR7-F1
#
_entry.id   AF-A0A183CTR7-F1
#
_cell.length_a   1.000
_cell.length_b   1.000
_cell.length_c   1.000
_cell.angle_alpha   90.00
_cell.angle_beta   90.00
_cell.angle_gamma   90.00
#
_symmetry.space_group_name_H-M   'P 1'
#
loop_
_entity.id
_entity.type
_entity.pdbx_description
1 polymer ?
#
loop_
_entity_poly.entity_id
_entity_poly.type
_entity_poly.pdbx_seq_one_letter_code
_entity_poly.pdbx_strand_id
1 'polypeptide(L)'
;KLTFVLVFLIVAALSNWAALSYVHDFIGRTPLPDIVFSIVDEQPWAHPVGDFMVTLSSASLILLFLLHKYRVVVIRRTLFITACLYTLRTVMMLVTQLPSGYTNNSAKCRPELPLKERTLNVYIQRTLEQTVHVGFQVIGVRE
;
A
#
# COMPACT_ATOMS: atom_id res chain seq x y z
N LYS A 1 -7.01 -17.42 -20.29
CA LYS A 1 -8.04 -16.47 -19.78
C LYS A 1 -7.83 -16.14 -18.30
N LEU A 2 -7.79 -17.12 -17.38
CA LEU A 2 -7.49 -16.85 -15.96
C LEU A 2 -6.01 -16.48 -15.72
N THR A 3 -5.09 -17.19 -16.37
CA THR A 3 -3.64 -16.91 -16.34
C THR A 3 -3.29 -15.47 -16.71
N PHE A 4 -3.92 -14.92 -17.75
CA PHE A 4 -3.74 -13.52 -18.14
C PHE A 4 -4.12 -12.56 -17.00
N VAL A 5 -5.28 -12.76 -16.37
CA VAL A 5 -5.76 -11.90 -15.28
C VAL A 5 -4.87 -12.04 -14.05
N LEU A 6 -4.38 -13.25 -13.76
CA LEU A 6 -3.42 -13.47 -12.66
C LEU A 6 -2.10 -12.75 -12.90
N VAL A 7 -1.53 -12.86 -14.11
CA VAL A 7 -0.30 -12.14 -14.47
C VAL A 7 -0.52 -10.63 -14.39
N PHE A 8 -1.65 -10.14 -14.91
CA PHE A 8 -1.99 -8.72 -14.86
C PHE A 8 -2.11 -8.22 -13.40
N LEU A 9 -2.76 -8.98 -12.52
CA LEU A 9 -2.85 -8.65 -11.10
C LEU A 9 -1.49 -8.63 -10.42
N ILE A 10 -0.63 -9.63 -10.67
CA ILE A 10 0.71 -9.70 -10.09
C ILE A 10 1.53 -8.48 -10.50
N VAL A 11 1.53 -8.14 -11.79
CA VAL A 11 2.25 -6.96 -12.30
C VAL A 11 1.68 -5.67 -11.70
N ALA A 12 0.35 -5.54 -11.63
CA ALA A 12 -0.30 -4.37 -11.03
C ALA A 12 0.02 -4.22 -9.54
N ALA A 13 0.02 -5.33 -8.79
CA ALA A 13 0.32 -5.33 -7.37
C ALA A 13 1.80 -4.98 -7.11
N LEU A 14 2.74 -5.61 -7.83
CA LEU A 14 4.17 -5.28 -7.76
C LEU A 14 4.44 -3.82 -8.12
N SER A 15 3.77 -3.31 -9.15
CA SER A 15 3.87 -1.90 -9.53
C SER A 15 3.36 -0.97 -8.44
N ASN A 16 2.26 -1.31 -7.77
CA ASN A 16 1.72 -0.52 -6.67
C ASN A 16 2.66 -0.48 -5.45
N TRP A 17 3.25 -1.62 -5.06
CA TRP A 17 4.22 -1.64 -3.96
C TRP A 17 5.51 -0.91 -4.34
N ALA A 18 5.98 -1.04 -5.59
CA ALA A 18 7.12 -0.29 -6.09
C ALA A 18 6.85 1.23 -6.08
N ALA A 19 5.67 1.68 -6.51
CA ALA A 19 5.32 3.09 -6.43
C ALA A 19 5.26 3.57 -4.97
N LEU A 20 4.77 2.75 -4.05
CA LEU A 20 4.73 3.07 -2.62
C LEU A 20 6.14 3.20 -2.02
N SER A 21 7.05 2.25 -2.28
CA SER A 21 8.45 2.34 -1.82
C SER A 21 9.16 3.56 -2.40
N TYR A 22 8.92 3.86 -3.68
CA TYR A 22 9.47 5.04 -4.35
C TYR A 22 9.00 6.34 -3.69
N VAL A 23 7.69 6.51 -3.49
CA VAL A 23 7.11 7.68 -2.82
C VAL A 23 7.69 7.87 -1.43
N HIS A 24 7.82 6.80 -0.63
CA HIS A 24 8.36 6.88 0.73
C HIS A 24 9.85 7.19 0.85
N ASP A 25 10.65 6.82 -0.17
CA ASP A 25 12.08 7.10 -0.19
C ASP A 25 12.40 8.47 -0.82
N PHE A 26 11.62 8.93 -1.81
CA PHE A 26 11.93 10.15 -2.57
C PHE A 26 11.21 11.41 -2.09
N ILE A 27 10.06 11.28 -1.43
CA ILE A 27 9.35 12.43 -0.88
C ILE A 27 9.89 12.75 0.50
N GLY A 28 10.26 14.02 0.72
CA GLY A 28 10.80 14.48 2.00
C GLY A 28 9.80 14.30 3.14
N ARG A 29 10.30 13.99 4.33
CA ARG A 29 9.51 13.77 5.57
C ARG A 29 9.11 15.07 6.28
N THR A 30 9.17 16.20 5.59
CA THR A 30 8.66 17.46 6.17
C THR A 30 7.14 17.36 6.21
N PRO A 31 6.49 17.60 7.36
CA PRO A 31 5.05 17.53 7.46
C PRO A 31 4.41 18.51 6.48
N LEU A 32 3.31 18.07 5.85
CA LEU A 32 2.57 18.90 4.94
C LEU A 32 2.02 20.14 5.69
N PRO A 33 2.31 21.37 5.24
CA PRO A 33 1.93 22.61 5.94
C PRO A 33 0.47 22.99 5.66
N ASP A 34 -0.46 22.10 6.02
CA ASP A 34 -1.90 22.32 5.82
C ASP A 34 -2.55 22.89 7.09
N ILE A 35 -3.45 23.88 6.90
CA ILE A 35 -4.23 24.49 7.98
C ILE A 35 -5.04 23.45 8.76
N VAL A 36 -5.55 22.41 8.09
CA VAL A 36 -6.34 21.36 8.74
C VAL A 36 -5.51 20.61 9.77
N PHE A 37 -4.23 20.33 9.49
CA PHE A 37 -3.33 19.68 10.45
C PHE A 37 -2.89 20.58 11.60
N SER A 38 -3.08 21.91 11.48
CA SER A 38 -2.92 22.82 12.61
C SER A 38 -4.13 22.87 13.55
N ILE A 39 -5.30 22.42 13.08
CA ILE A 39 -6.58 22.47 13.81
C ILE A 39 -6.95 21.09 14.36
N VAL A 40 -6.68 20.03 13.59
CA VAL A 40 -7.03 18.65 13.92
C VAL A 40 -5.76 17.88 14.24
N ASP A 41 -5.65 17.44 15.49
CA ASP A 41 -4.53 16.62 15.96
C ASP A 41 -4.50 15.25 15.27
N GLU A 42 -3.29 14.70 15.15
CA GLU A 42 -3.06 13.37 14.60
C GLU A 42 -3.81 12.29 15.41
N GLN A 43 -4.57 11.43 14.73
CA GLN A 43 -5.38 10.39 15.37
C GLN A 43 -4.66 9.03 15.31
N PRO A 44 -3.96 8.60 16.38
CA PRO A 44 -3.13 7.39 16.33
C PRO A 44 -3.96 6.10 16.22
N TRP A 45 -5.22 6.13 16.64
CA TRP A 45 -6.15 5.00 16.58
C TRP A 45 -6.69 4.73 15.16
N ALA A 46 -6.58 5.68 14.23
CA ALA A 46 -7.16 5.52 12.90
C ALA A 46 -6.48 4.40 12.10
N HIS A 47 -5.16 4.24 12.26
CA HIS A 47 -4.39 3.18 11.61
C HIS A 47 -4.86 1.75 11.97
N PRO A 48 -4.87 1.36 13.26
CA PRO A 48 -5.29 0.00 13.62
C PRO A 48 -6.75 -0.29 13.26
N VAL A 49 -7.62 0.73 13.29
CA VAL A 49 -9.01 0.57 12.82
C VAL A 49 -9.07 0.33 11.31
N GLY A 50 -8.24 1.03 10.53
CA GLY A 50 -8.10 0.80 9.09
C GLY A 50 -7.66 -0.63 8.76
N ASP A 51 -6.62 -1.12 9.44
CA ASP A 51 -6.13 -2.48 9.28
C ASP A 51 -7.20 -3.52 9.64
N PHE A 52 -7.97 -3.28 10.70
CA PHE A 52 -9.09 -4.14 11.08
C PHE A 52 -10.19 -4.16 10.00
N MET A 53 -10.57 -3.00 9.46
CA MET A 53 -11.59 -2.89 8.40
C MET A 53 -11.16 -3.59 7.10
N VAL A 54 -9.88 -3.45 6.71
CA VAL A 54 -9.33 -4.14 5.53
C VAL A 54 -9.29 -5.66 5.75
N THR A 55 -8.92 -6.10 6.95
CA THR A 55 -8.93 -7.53 7.32
C THR A 55 -10.34 -8.10 7.27
N LEU A 56 -11.33 -7.38 7.81
CA LEU A 56 -12.74 -7.81 7.77
C LEU A 56 -13.27 -7.87 6.33
N SER A 57 -12.97 -6.86 5.52
CA SER A 57 -13.40 -6.79 4.13
C SER A 57 -12.78 -7.91 3.30
N SER A 58 -11.47 -8.15 3.44
CA SER A 58 -10.79 -9.25 2.75
C SER A 58 -11.30 -10.63 3.19
N ALA A 59 -11.60 -10.83 4.48
CA ALA A 59 -12.23 -12.06 4.97
C ALA A 59 -13.61 -12.28 4.36
N SER A 60 -14.44 -11.24 4.26
CA SER A 60 -15.76 -11.33 3.61
C SER A 60 -15.65 -11.68 2.11
N LEU A 61 -14.63 -11.14 1.42
CA LEU A 61 -14.37 -11.46 0.03
C LEU A 61 -13.95 -12.93 -0.16
N ILE A 62 -13.11 -13.45 0.73
CA ILE A 62 -12.72 -14.87 0.73
C ILE A 62 -13.94 -15.76 0.96
N LEU A 63 -14.80 -15.43 1.93
CA LEU A 63 -16.04 -16.18 2.18
C LEU A 63 -16.95 -16.18 0.94
N LEU A 64 -17.07 -15.04 0.26
CA LEU A 64 -17.83 -14.94 -0.99
C LEU A 64 -17.27 -15.88 -2.06
N PHE A 65 -15.94 -15.94 -2.21
CA PHE A 65 -15.31 -16.87 -3.16
C PHE A 65 -15.57 -18.34 -2.84
N LEU A 66 -15.64 -18.71 -1.56
CA LEU A 66 -15.89 -20.09 -1.11
C LEU A 66 -17.36 -20.50 -1.28
N LEU A 67 -18.31 -19.63 -0.91
CA LEU A 67 -19.74 -19.94 -0.88
C LEU A 67 -20.43 -19.78 -2.25
N HIS A 68 -19.82 -19.06 -3.20
CA HIS A 68 -20.48 -18.75 -4.46
C HIS A 68 -20.45 -19.91 -5.47
N LYS A 69 -21.63 -20.32 -5.97
CA LYS A 69 -21.82 -21.43 -6.93
C LYS A 69 -20.94 -21.33 -8.17
N TYR A 70 -20.79 -20.13 -8.74
CA TYR A 70 -19.94 -19.86 -9.92
C TYR A 70 -18.56 -19.28 -9.54
N ARG A 71 -17.91 -19.84 -8.50
CA ARG A 71 -16.65 -19.35 -7.91
C ARG A 71 -15.59 -18.89 -8.93
N VAL A 72 -15.35 -19.67 -9.98
CA VAL A 72 -14.30 -19.37 -10.98
C VAL A 72 -14.64 -18.12 -11.81
N VAL A 73 -15.92 -17.88 -12.12
CA VAL A 73 -16.35 -16.72 -12.90
C VAL A 73 -16.25 -15.45 -12.04
N VAL A 74 -16.68 -15.53 -10.78
CA VAL A 74 -16.60 -14.42 -9.83
C VAL A 74 -15.16 -14.05 -9.53
N ILE A 75 -14.31 -15.03 -9.18
CA ILE A 75 -12.89 -14.82 -8.94
C ILE A 75 -12.23 -14.12 -10.12
N ARG A 76 -12.49 -14.57 -11.36
CA ARG A 76 -11.91 -13.92 -12.54
C ARG A 76 -12.32 -12.45 -12.67
N ARG A 77 -13.59 -12.12 -12.41
CA ARG A 77 -14.09 -10.74 -12.48
C ARG A 77 -13.47 -9.88 -11.40
N THR A 78 -13.45 -10.37 -10.15
CA THR A 78 -12.88 -9.61 -9.04
C THR A 78 -11.39 -9.39 -9.24
N LEU A 79 -10.61 -10.40 -9.62
CA LEU A 79 -9.17 -10.24 -9.87
C LEU A 79 -8.88 -9.21 -10.97
N PHE A 80 -9.71 -9.14 -12.01
CA PHE A 80 -9.56 -8.14 -13.07
C PHE A 80 -9.84 -6.72 -12.56
N ILE A 81 -10.92 -6.54 -11.80
CA ILE A 81 -11.28 -5.26 -11.19
C ILE A 81 -10.17 -4.81 -10.22
N THR A 82 -9.68 -5.71 -9.35
CA THR A 82 -8.59 -5.40 -8.42
C THR A 82 -7.33 -4.98 -9.16
N ALA A 83 -6.97 -5.67 -10.24
CA ALA A 83 -5.81 -5.30 -11.04
C ALA A 83 -5.94 -3.89 -11.65
N CYS A 84 -7.11 -3.53 -12.20
CA CYS A 84 -7.37 -2.18 -12.68
C CYS A 84 -7.33 -1.10 -11.58
N LEU A 85 -7.82 -1.42 -10.38
CA LEU A 85 -7.75 -0.50 -9.24
C LEU A 85 -6.31 -0.28 -8.78
N TYR A 86 -5.50 -1.33 -8.76
CA TYR A 86 -4.08 -1.24 -8.41
C TYR A 86 -3.27 -0.46 -9.44
N THR A 87 -3.52 -0.65 -10.74
CA THR A 87 -2.85 0.18 -11.76
C THR A 87 -3.24 1.65 -11.64
N LEU A 88 -4.53 1.96 -11.45
CA LEU A 88 -4.97 3.33 -11.24
C LEU A 88 -4.31 3.95 -10.00
N ARG A 89 -4.24 3.19 -8.90
CA ARG A 89 -3.59 3.62 -7.67
C ARG A 89 -2.12 3.95 -7.88
N THR A 90 -1.37 3.09 -8.59
CA THR A 90 0.02 3.36 -8.96
C THR A 90 0.14 4.67 -9.73
N VAL A 91 -0.67 4.85 -10.78
CA VAL A 91 -0.63 6.07 -11.61
C VAL A 91 -0.91 7.30 -10.75
N MET A 92 -1.93 7.27 -9.90
CA MET A 92 -2.24 8.38 -9.01
C MET A 92 -1.11 8.66 -8.03
N MET A 93 -0.56 7.65 -7.36
CA MET A 93 0.58 7.83 -6.43
C MET A 93 1.81 8.45 -7.09
N LEU A 94 2.07 8.11 -8.35
CA LEU A 94 3.20 8.69 -9.10
C LEU A 94 2.93 10.13 -9.53
N VAL A 95 1.69 10.47 -9.88
CA VAL A 95 1.30 11.82 -10.33
C VAL A 95 1.09 12.76 -9.13
N THR A 96 0.49 12.27 -8.04
CA THR A 96 0.16 13.04 -6.83
C THR A 96 1.09 12.65 -5.70
N GLN A 97 2.30 13.20 -5.73
CA GLN A 97 3.29 13.01 -4.67
C GLN A 97 2.96 13.93 -3.50
N LEU A 98 2.34 13.37 -2.45
CA LEU A 98 2.01 14.11 -1.23
C LEU A 98 2.90 13.62 -0.07
N PRO A 99 3.62 14.52 0.65
CA PRO A 99 4.37 14.16 1.84
C PRO A 99 3.44 13.73 2.98
N SER A 100 4.00 13.05 3.97
CA SER A 100 3.26 12.62 5.15
C SER A 100 2.80 13.83 5.98
N GLY A 101 1.61 13.71 6.57
CA GLY A 101 1.06 14.72 7.48
C GLY A 101 1.54 14.59 8.93
N TYR A 102 2.29 13.54 9.29
CA TYR A 102 2.73 13.35 10.69
C TYR A 102 3.82 14.34 11.06
N THR A 103 3.72 14.89 12.27
CA THR A 103 4.78 15.73 12.86
C THR A 103 5.99 14.91 13.25
N ASN A 104 5.78 13.69 13.76
CA ASN A 104 6.83 12.77 14.21
C ASN A 104 6.99 11.54 13.28
N ASN A 105 7.42 11.77 12.04
CA ASN A 105 7.56 10.71 11.04
C ASN A 105 8.50 9.55 11.46
N SER A 106 9.54 9.84 12.24
CA SER A 106 10.54 8.84 12.66
C SER A 106 10.00 7.78 13.63
N ALA A 107 8.87 8.05 14.29
CA ALA A 107 8.22 7.08 15.18
C ALA A 107 7.32 6.10 14.41
N LYS A 108 6.86 6.48 13.21
CA LYS A 108 5.84 5.75 12.44
C LYS A 108 6.38 5.15 11.13
N CYS A 109 7.42 5.74 10.54
CA CYS A 109 7.95 5.38 9.23
C CYS A 109 9.38 4.84 9.28
N ARG A 110 9.74 4.01 8.28
CA ARG A 110 11.09 3.50 8.00
C ARG A 110 12.15 4.59 8.00
N PRO A 111 13.36 4.36 8.56
CA PRO A 111 14.46 5.30 8.40
C PRO A 111 14.74 5.60 6.92
N GLU A 112 14.89 6.89 6.62
CA GLU A 112 15.31 7.36 5.29
C GLU A 112 16.70 6.82 4.96
N LEU A 113 16.92 6.50 3.68
CA LEU A 113 18.25 6.15 3.20
C LEU A 113 19.03 7.42 2.85
N PRO A 114 20.29 7.52 3.28
CA PRO A 114 21.17 8.57 2.80
C PRO A 114 21.35 8.46 1.28
N LEU A 115 21.53 9.59 0.59
CA LEU A 115 21.60 9.66 -0.87
C LEU A 115 22.64 8.70 -1.48
N LYS A 116 23.73 8.45 -0.76
CA LYS A 116 24.82 7.55 -1.18
C LYS A 116 24.43 6.06 -1.19
N GLU A 117 23.41 5.67 -0.44
CA GLU A 117 22.98 4.28 -0.27
C GLU A 117 21.72 3.92 -1.09
N ARG A 118 21.15 4.89 -1.82
CA ARG A 118 19.99 4.70 -2.71
C ARG A 118 20.38 3.94 -4.00
N THR A 119 20.71 2.67 -3.83
CA THR A 119 21.02 1.75 -4.93
C THR A 119 19.76 0.98 -5.35
N LEU A 120 19.72 0.52 -6.61
CA LEU A 120 18.59 -0.25 -7.13
C LEU A 120 18.35 -1.55 -6.35
N ASN A 121 19.42 -2.18 -5.85
CA ASN A 121 19.30 -3.41 -5.06
C ASN A 121 18.54 -3.17 -3.74
N VAL A 122 18.84 -2.07 -3.04
CA VAL A 122 18.17 -1.72 -1.78
C VAL A 122 16.71 -1.36 -2.05
N TYR A 123 16.42 -0.65 -3.14
CA TYR A 123 15.05 -0.33 -3.54
C TYR A 123 14.21 -1.59 -3.83
N ILE A 124 14.76 -2.55 -4.57
CA ILE A 124 14.09 -3.82 -4.86
C ILE A 124 13.87 -4.59 -3.56
N GLN A 125 14.86 -4.64 -2.68
CA GLN A 125 14.74 -5.30 -1.37
C GLN A 125 13.61 -4.69 -0.54
N ARG A 126 13.56 -3.36 -0.41
CA ARG A 126 12.49 -2.66 0.34
C ARG A 126 11.10 -2.94 -0.25
N THR A 127 11.00 -2.95 -1.58
CA THR A 127 9.75 -3.26 -2.27
C THR A 127 9.29 -4.70 -2.00
N LEU A 128 10.22 -5.66 -1.97
CA LEU A 128 9.92 -7.05 -1.64
C LEU A 128 9.52 -7.23 -0.17
N GLU A 129 10.20 -6.56 0.76
CA GLU A 129 9.85 -6.58 2.18
C GLU A 129 8.42 -6.06 2.41
N GLN A 130 8.04 -4.97 1.76
CA GLN A 130 6.67 -4.44 1.82
C GLN A 130 5.64 -5.41 1.21
N THR A 131 6.02 -6.10 0.14
CA THR A 131 5.15 -7.09 -0.51
C THR A 131 4.82 -8.26 0.43
N VAL A 132 5.79 -8.73 1.22
CA VAL A 132 5.61 -9.82 2.19
C VAL A 132 4.62 -9.44 3.30
N HIS A 133 4.64 -8.18 3.73
CA HIS A 133 3.74 -7.68 4.78
C HIS A 133 2.35 -7.31 4.24
N VAL A 134 2.14 -7.37 2.92
CA VAL A 134 0.86 -7.04 2.25
C VAL A 134 0.37 -5.61 2.61
N GLY A 135 1.27 -4.75 3.07
CA GLY A 135 0.97 -3.37 3.49
C GLY A 135 0.29 -3.23 4.85
N PHE A 136 0.21 -4.27 5.68
CA PHE A 136 -0.29 -4.14 7.07
C PHE A 136 0.77 -3.53 7.98
N GLN A 137 0.40 -2.51 8.76
CA GLN A 137 1.26 -1.93 9.78
C GLN A 137 1.09 -2.71 11.08
N VAL A 138 1.70 -3.90 11.14
CA VAL A 138 1.63 -4.76 12.33
C VAL A 138 2.19 -4.01 13.53
N ILE A 139 1.35 -3.87 14.57
CA ILE A 139 1.69 -3.23 15.84
C ILE A 139 2.96 -3.88 16.40
N GLY A 140 4.09 -3.16 16.34
CA GLY A 140 5.37 -3.58 16.91
C GLY A 140 6.51 -3.78 15.92
N VAL A 141 6.26 -3.85 14.61
CA VAL A 141 7.33 -3.81 13.60
C VAL A 141 7.43 -2.36 13.13
N ARG A 142 8.49 -1.68 13.55
CA ARG A 142 8.88 -0.39 12.98
C ARG A 142 9.24 -0.69 11.53
N GLU A 143 8.38 -0.31 10.58
CA GLU A 143 8.81 -0.21 9.19
C GLU A 143 10.10 0.58 9.14
#